data_AF-A0A2A3XUF0-F1
#
_entry.id   AF-A0A2A3XUF0-F1
#
_cell.length_a   1.000
_cell.length_b   1.000
_cell.length_c   1.000
_cell.angle_alpha   90.00
_cell.angle_beta   90.00
_cell.angle_gamma   90.00
#
_symmetry.space_group_name_H-M   'P 1'
#
loop_
_entity.id
_entity.type
_entity.pdbx_description
1 polymer ?
#
loop_
_entity_poly.entity_id
_entity_poly.type
_entity_poly.pdbx_seq_one_letter_code
_entity_poly.pdbx_strand_id
1 'polypeptide(L)'
;MGSLNRRAAKSDQQTSKRAKGDSPLIWIPVLRTMFYKAIFVAVMGTILVLLSATGLLTTNHINEVQRDGAWSGIAVAMCALLFTFLGVDSKRPDSGLPAKGLPQLLMLSTLAAVLLMLIFMISWPIAVDQNIYGTTVAAWYISEPLAFGLSALFVIASFFWSSLALLGMTASKMPCKLLGYVFLFAVAGIGMWLGSGLFMSPPAEANLALWIVLAALGIALQPIVGFCTGRRIQRQLASK
;
A
#
# COMPACT_ATOMS: atom_id res chain seq x y z
N MET A 1 -13.51 56.15 0.54
CA MET A 1 -14.38 55.02 0.98
C MET A 1 -14.26 53.73 0.13
N GLY A 2 -13.61 53.70 -1.04
CA GLY A 2 -13.55 52.49 -1.88
C GLY A 2 -12.54 51.38 -1.51
N SER A 3 -11.62 51.61 -0.56
CA SER A 3 -10.56 50.65 -0.19
C SER A 3 -10.99 49.62 0.85
N LEU A 4 -11.97 49.95 1.70
CA LEU A 4 -12.53 49.04 2.71
C LEU A 4 -13.38 47.93 2.05
N ASN A 5 -14.14 48.26 1.00
CA ASN A 5 -15.01 47.30 0.31
C ASN A 5 -14.22 46.21 -0.45
N ARG A 6 -13.01 46.53 -0.94
CA ARG A 6 -12.12 45.54 -1.59
C ARG A 6 -11.47 44.56 -0.61
N ARG A 7 -11.31 44.94 0.67
CA ARG A 7 -10.74 44.04 1.69
C ARG A 7 -11.78 43.02 2.16
N ALA A 8 -13.03 43.42 2.34
CA ALA A 8 -14.13 42.51 2.65
C ALA A 8 -14.35 41.47 1.53
N ALA A 9 -14.41 41.91 0.27
CA ALA A 9 -14.57 41.00 -0.87
C ALA A 9 -13.41 40.00 -1.04
N LYS A 10 -12.17 40.40 -0.72
CA LYS A 10 -11.01 39.49 -0.71
C LYS A 10 -11.05 38.52 0.46
N SER A 11 -11.46 38.98 1.65
CA SER A 11 -11.69 38.14 2.83
C SER A 11 -12.70 37.03 2.53
N ASP A 12 -13.83 37.38 1.90
CA ASP A 12 -14.89 36.42 1.57
C ASP A 12 -14.49 35.44 0.47
N GLN A 13 -13.69 35.87 -0.51
CA GLN A 13 -13.09 34.94 -1.47
C GLN A 13 -12.05 34.01 -0.83
N GLN A 14 -11.31 34.48 0.18
CA GLN A 14 -10.33 33.65 0.90
C GLN A 14 -11.00 32.64 1.84
N THR A 15 -12.08 33.02 2.53
CA THR A 15 -12.88 32.12 3.37
C THR A 15 -13.67 31.13 2.52
N SER A 16 -14.22 31.54 1.38
CA SER A 16 -14.89 30.64 0.42
C SER A 16 -13.90 29.63 -0.19
N LYS A 17 -12.69 30.05 -0.58
CA LYS A 17 -11.64 29.11 -1.05
C LYS A 17 -11.14 28.17 0.06
N ARG A 18 -11.03 28.65 1.30
CA ARG A 18 -10.68 27.80 2.47
C ARG A 18 -11.78 26.78 2.79
N ALA A 19 -13.05 27.19 2.78
CA ALA A 19 -14.19 26.30 2.99
C ALA A 19 -14.35 25.27 1.86
N LYS A 20 -14.05 25.67 0.62
CA LYS A 20 -14.04 24.75 -0.53
C LYS A 20 -12.91 23.73 -0.46
N GLY A 21 -11.83 24.01 0.28
CA GLY A 21 -10.73 23.07 0.60
C GLY A 21 -11.06 22.05 1.70
N ASP A 22 -12.14 22.27 2.45
CA ASP A 22 -12.52 21.49 3.64
C ASP A 22 -13.76 20.60 3.41
N SER A 23 -14.27 20.56 2.18
CA SER A 23 -15.45 19.78 1.84
C SER A 23 -15.13 18.29 1.61
N PRO A 24 -15.88 17.33 2.20
CA PRO A 24 -15.71 15.89 1.97
C PRO A 24 -15.84 15.48 0.49
N LEU A 25 -16.45 16.33 -0.33
CA LEU A 25 -16.55 16.20 -1.79
C LEU A 25 -15.18 16.20 -2.53
N ILE A 26 -14.11 16.76 -1.95
CA ILE A 26 -12.77 16.74 -2.58
C ILE A 26 -12.10 15.36 -2.50
N TRP A 27 -12.58 14.48 -1.62
CA TRP A 27 -11.94 13.19 -1.37
C TRP A 27 -12.32 12.16 -2.43
N ILE A 28 -13.54 12.25 -2.97
CA ILE A 28 -14.08 11.27 -3.93
C ILE A 28 -13.19 11.12 -5.17
N PRO A 29 -12.73 12.20 -5.84
CA PRO A 29 -11.83 12.07 -6.99
C PRO A 29 -10.48 11.45 -6.64
N VAL A 30 -9.93 11.76 -5.46
CA VAL A 30 -8.63 11.23 -5.02
C VAL A 30 -8.77 9.75 -4.68
N LEU A 31 -9.82 9.38 -3.96
CA LEU A 31 -10.12 7.99 -3.60
C LEU A 31 -10.38 7.14 -4.85
N ARG A 32 -11.13 7.68 -5.83
CA ARG A 32 -11.33 7.03 -7.14
C ARG A 32 -10.01 6.81 -7.86
N THR A 33 -9.11 7.79 -7.83
CA THR A 33 -7.78 7.66 -8.46
C THR A 33 -6.93 6.60 -7.76
N MET A 34 -6.94 6.55 -6.42
CA MET A 34 -6.26 5.52 -5.64
C MET A 34 -6.85 4.13 -5.90
N PHE A 35 -8.16 4.04 -6.07
CA PHE A 35 -8.85 2.80 -6.40
C PHE A 35 -8.43 2.26 -7.78
N TYR A 36 -8.36 3.12 -8.81
CA TYR A 36 -7.83 2.71 -10.12
C TYR A 36 -6.36 2.25 -10.04
N LYS A 37 -5.53 2.91 -9.22
CA LYS A 37 -4.15 2.49 -8.97
C LYS A 37 -4.11 1.12 -8.28
N ALA A 38 -4.99 0.87 -7.31
CA ALA A 38 -5.11 -0.43 -6.65
C ALA A 38 -5.51 -1.54 -7.64
N ILE A 39 -6.49 -1.30 -8.51
CA ILE A 39 -6.87 -2.23 -9.57
C ILE A 39 -5.68 -2.50 -10.49
N PHE A 40 -5.01 -1.46 -10.97
CA PHE A 40 -3.85 -1.59 -11.85
C PHE A 40 -2.76 -2.47 -11.21
N VAL A 41 -2.42 -2.22 -9.93
CA VAL A 41 -1.44 -3.01 -9.19
C VAL A 41 -1.87 -4.47 -9.04
N ALA A 42 -3.12 -4.72 -8.65
CA ALA A 42 -3.62 -6.09 -8.46
C ALA A 42 -3.67 -6.88 -9.77
N VAL A 43 -4.11 -6.25 -10.86
CA VAL A 43 -4.10 -6.84 -12.21
C VAL A 43 -2.67 -7.12 -12.65
N MET A 44 -1.76 -6.15 -12.51
CA MET A 44 -0.36 -6.31 -12.90
C MET A 44 0.33 -7.43 -12.10
N GLY A 45 0.15 -7.46 -10.79
CA GLY A 45 0.67 -8.53 -9.93
C GLY A 45 0.15 -9.90 -10.33
N THR A 46 -1.15 -9.99 -10.64
CA THR A 46 -1.76 -11.24 -11.10
C THR A 46 -1.21 -11.69 -12.44
N ILE A 47 -1.07 -10.78 -13.40
CA ILE A 47 -0.47 -11.09 -14.70
C ILE A 47 0.96 -11.59 -14.51
N LEU A 48 1.77 -10.97 -13.64
CA LEU A 48 3.15 -11.39 -13.38
C LEU A 48 3.23 -12.78 -12.75
N VAL A 49 2.31 -13.11 -11.83
CA VAL A 49 2.24 -14.45 -11.23
C VAL A 49 1.74 -15.48 -12.25
N LEU A 50 0.71 -15.17 -13.05
CA LEU A 50 0.22 -16.09 -14.08
C LEU A 50 1.23 -16.27 -15.23
N LEU A 51 2.03 -15.26 -15.55
CA LEU A 51 3.09 -15.39 -16.56
C LEU A 51 4.18 -16.34 -16.12
N SER A 52 4.47 -16.48 -14.81
CA SER A 52 5.46 -17.48 -14.36
C SER A 52 4.97 -18.91 -14.65
N ALA A 53 3.65 -19.11 -14.69
CA ALA A 53 3.03 -20.37 -15.09
C ALA A 53 3.29 -20.77 -16.55
N THR A 54 3.60 -19.79 -17.41
CA THR A 54 3.72 -19.99 -18.86
C THR A 54 5.15 -20.29 -19.32
N GLY A 55 6.14 -20.24 -18.41
CA GLY A 55 7.56 -20.40 -18.76
C GLY A 55 8.17 -19.20 -19.51
N LEU A 56 7.38 -18.15 -19.78
CA LEU A 56 7.85 -16.94 -20.49
C LEU A 56 8.75 -16.04 -19.63
N LEU A 57 8.67 -16.16 -18.30
CA LEU A 57 9.53 -15.42 -17.37
C LEU A 57 10.82 -16.19 -17.17
N THR A 58 11.94 -15.63 -17.62
CA THR A 58 13.28 -16.20 -17.42
C THR A 58 14.17 -15.23 -16.65
N THR A 59 14.90 -15.73 -15.67
CA THR A 59 15.75 -14.92 -14.79
C THR A 59 17.08 -14.55 -15.45
N ASN A 60 17.48 -15.22 -16.54
CA ASN A 60 18.73 -14.97 -17.29
C ASN A 60 18.70 -15.56 -18.72
N HIS A 61 17.56 -15.53 -19.42
CA HIS A 61 17.34 -16.20 -20.72
C HIS A 61 17.51 -17.74 -20.73
N ILE A 62 17.95 -18.32 -19.61
CA ILE A 62 18.30 -19.75 -19.47
C ILE A 62 17.51 -20.41 -18.32
N ASN A 63 17.26 -19.70 -17.23
CA ASN A 63 16.53 -20.22 -16.08
C ASN A 63 15.10 -19.69 -16.08
N GLU A 64 14.13 -20.56 -16.29
CA GLU A 64 12.72 -20.22 -16.09
C GLU A 64 12.47 -19.87 -14.62
N VAL A 65 11.66 -18.85 -14.38
CA VAL A 65 11.15 -18.55 -13.04
C VAL A 65 10.31 -19.74 -12.62
N GLN A 66 10.74 -20.42 -11.56
CA GLN A 66 10.06 -21.61 -11.06
C GLN A 66 8.61 -21.28 -10.70
N ARG A 67 7.72 -22.22 -10.99
CA ARG A 67 6.28 -22.17 -10.64
C ARG A 67 6.07 -22.42 -9.14
N ASP A 68 6.87 -21.78 -8.31
CA ASP A 68 6.88 -21.94 -6.87
C ASP A 68 6.03 -20.87 -6.17
N GLY A 69 5.74 -21.11 -4.88
CA GLY A 69 5.05 -20.12 -4.05
C GLY A 69 5.90 -18.88 -3.77
N ALA A 70 7.22 -18.96 -3.92
CA ALA A 70 8.13 -17.88 -3.57
C ALA A 70 7.86 -16.63 -4.43
N TRP A 71 7.67 -16.82 -5.74
CA TRP A 71 7.33 -15.74 -6.66
C TRP A 71 6.04 -15.03 -6.28
N SER A 72 5.01 -15.77 -5.86
CA SER A 72 3.75 -15.21 -5.39
C SER A 72 3.95 -14.30 -4.16
N GLY A 73 4.72 -14.77 -3.17
CA GLY A 73 5.04 -13.98 -1.97
C GLY A 73 5.79 -12.68 -2.29
N ILE A 74 6.78 -12.76 -3.19
CA ILE A 74 7.55 -11.59 -3.67
C ILE A 74 6.63 -10.62 -4.42
N ALA A 75 5.76 -11.13 -5.30
CA ALA A 75 4.84 -10.32 -6.09
C ALA A 75 3.89 -9.51 -5.19
N VAL A 76 3.38 -10.07 -4.09
CA VAL A 76 2.56 -9.32 -3.11
C VAL A 76 3.34 -8.16 -2.50
N ALA A 77 4.58 -8.40 -2.04
CA ALA A 77 5.41 -7.34 -1.46
C ALA A 77 5.76 -6.24 -2.50
N MET A 78 6.05 -6.64 -3.74
CA MET A 78 6.23 -5.70 -4.86
C MET A 78 4.98 -4.88 -5.14
N CYS A 79 3.79 -5.50 -5.10
CA CYS A 79 2.51 -4.82 -5.29
C CYS A 79 2.27 -3.77 -4.20
N ALA A 80 2.53 -4.10 -2.94
CA ALA A 80 2.40 -3.15 -1.83
C ALA A 80 3.33 -1.93 -1.99
N LEU A 81 4.57 -2.16 -2.40
CA LEU A 81 5.54 -1.10 -2.71
C LEU A 81 5.09 -0.26 -3.91
N LEU A 82 4.65 -0.89 -5.00
CA LEU A 82 4.20 -0.19 -6.20
C LEU A 82 2.96 0.66 -5.93
N PHE A 83 1.99 0.12 -5.18
CA PHE A 83 0.82 0.87 -4.73
C PHE A 83 1.23 2.13 -3.94
N THR A 84 2.24 1.99 -3.08
CA THR A 84 2.77 3.10 -2.28
C THR A 84 3.40 4.19 -3.15
N PHE A 85 4.22 3.81 -4.14
CA PHE A 85 4.82 4.75 -5.08
C PHE A 85 3.78 5.43 -5.97
N LEU A 86 2.84 4.66 -6.52
CA LEU A 86 1.74 5.20 -7.32
C LEU A 86 0.86 6.14 -6.49
N GLY A 87 0.78 5.96 -5.17
CA GLY A 87 0.06 6.85 -4.27
C GLY A 87 0.55 8.30 -4.30
N VAL A 88 1.82 8.55 -4.62
CA VAL A 88 2.39 9.90 -4.72
C VAL A 88 2.02 10.53 -6.06
N ASP A 89 1.23 11.61 -6.05
CA ASP A 89 0.91 12.37 -7.27
C ASP A 89 1.87 13.55 -7.45
N SER A 90 2.95 13.36 -8.20
CA SER A 90 3.97 14.41 -8.44
C SER A 90 3.41 15.70 -9.09
N LYS A 91 2.19 15.68 -9.63
CA LYS A 91 1.57 16.86 -10.25
C LYS A 91 0.87 17.79 -9.25
N ARG A 92 0.74 17.41 -7.98
CA ARG A 92 0.13 18.26 -6.94
C ARG A 92 1.16 19.18 -6.25
N PRO A 93 0.85 20.47 -6.07
CA PRO A 93 1.75 21.42 -5.41
C PRO A 93 2.00 21.11 -3.92
N ASP A 94 1.09 20.36 -3.26
CA ASP A 94 1.20 19.97 -1.86
C ASP A 94 1.93 18.63 -1.68
N SER A 95 3.22 18.56 -2.06
CA SER A 95 4.09 17.36 -1.89
C SER A 95 3.50 16.04 -2.44
N GLY A 96 2.53 16.12 -3.35
CA GLY A 96 1.87 14.98 -3.98
C GLY A 96 0.73 14.29 -3.21
N LEU A 97 0.37 14.74 -2.00
CA LEU A 97 -0.67 14.12 -1.16
C LEU A 97 -1.49 15.20 -0.40
N PRO A 98 -2.81 15.02 -0.20
CA PRO A 98 -3.64 16.02 0.47
C PRO A 98 -3.22 16.26 1.93
N ALA A 99 -3.01 17.52 2.33
CA ALA A 99 -2.50 17.87 3.67
C ALA A 99 -3.50 17.60 4.82
N LYS A 100 -4.81 17.63 4.55
CA LYS A 100 -5.86 17.34 5.53
C LYS A 100 -6.44 15.95 5.30
N GLY A 101 -6.54 15.16 6.36
CA GLY A 101 -7.18 13.83 6.31
C GLY A 101 -6.41 12.73 5.59
N LEU A 102 -5.14 12.98 5.22
CA LEU A 102 -4.24 12.01 4.60
C LEU A 102 -4.25 10.62 5.28
N PRO A 103 -4.22 10.51 6.63
CA PRO A 103 -4.15 9.20 7.27
C PRO A 103 -5.42 8.36 7.05
N GLN A 104 -6.58 9.01 7.09
CA GLN A 104 -7.88 8.37 6.87
C GLN A 104 -8.05 7.97 5.40
N LEU A 105 -7.65 8.85 4.48
CA LEU A 105 -7.67 8.57 3.05
C LEU A 105 -6.77 7.37 2.72
N LEU A 106 -5.53 7.37 3.24
CA LEU A 106 -4.61 6.26 3.04
C LEU A 106 -5.18 4.97 3.63
N MET A 107 -5.73 5.00 4.84
CA MET A 107 -6.28 3.81 5.49
C MET A 107 -7.41 3.19 4.66
N LEU A 108 -8.34 4.02 4.19
CA LEU A 108 -9.45 3.55 3.36
C LEU A 108 -8.96 3.03 2.00
N SER A 109 -7.99 3.71 1.37
CA SER A 109 -7.42 3.28 0.09
C SER A 109 -6.59 1.99 0.21
N THR A 110 -5.83 1.83 1.29
CA THR A 110 -5.03 0.64 1.59
C THR A 110 -5.95 -0.54 1.85
N LEU A 111 -7.04 -0.35 2.61
CA LEU A 111 -8.03 -1.40 2.84
C LEU A 111 -8.69 -1.86 1.54
N ALA A 112 -9.08 -0.91 0.67
CA ALA A 112 -9.62 -1.25 -0.64
C ALA A 112 -8.60 -2.01 -1.51
N ALA A 113 -7.33 -1.61 -1.47
CA ALA A 113 -6.26 -2.28 -2.20
C ALA A 113 -5.99 -3.70 -1.70
N VAL A 114 -5.99 -3.91 -0.38
CA VAL A 114 -5.89 -5.24 0.25
C VAL A 114 -7.04 -6.13 -0.23
N LEU A 115 -8.29 -5.65 -0.16
CA LEU A 115 -9.45 -6.44 -0.59
C LEU A 115 -9.37 -6.82 -2.06
N LEU A 116 -9.03 -5.87 -2.94
CA LEU A 116 -8.81 -6.15 -4.35
C LEU A 116 -7.72 -7.19 -4.54
N MET A 117 -6.57 -7.03 -3.89
CA MET A 117 -5.46 -7.96 -4.00
C MET A 117 -5.87 -9.39 -3.61
N LEU A 118 -6.61 -9.56 -2.51
CA LEU A 118 -7.11 -10.87 -2.09
C LEU A 118 -8.06 -11.50 -3.12
N ILE A 119 -8.96 -10.69 -3.71
CA ILE A 119 -9.86 -11.17 -4.77
C ILE A 119 -9.05 -11.67 -5.98
N PHE A 120 -8.04 -10.92 -6.39
CA PHE A 120 -7.19 -11.27 -7.51
C PHE A 120 -6.31 -12.51 -7.23
N MET A 121 -5.86 -12.68 -5.98
CA MET A 121 -5.09 -13.84 -5.52
C MET A 121 -5.88 -15.16 -5.61
N ILE A 122 -7.21 -15.13 -5.73
CA ILE A 122 -8.01 -16.34 -6.00
C ILE A 122 -7.56 -17.04 -7.30
N SER A 123 -7.04 -16.30 -8.28
CA SER A 123 -6.55 -16.90 -9.53
C SER A 123 -5.13 -17.48 -9.43
N TRP A 124 -4.39 -17.17 -8.37
CA TRP A 124 -2.95 -17.46 -8.29
C TRP A 124 -2.59 -18.93 -8.07
N PRO A 125 -3.40 -19.77 -7.40
CA PRO A 125 -3.12 -21.21 -7.30
C PRO A 125 -2.97 -21.92 -8.65
N ILE A 126 -3.52 -21.34 -9.73
CA ILE A 126 -3.39 -21.85 -11.11
C ILE A 126 -1.94 -21.75 -11.60
N ALA A 127 -1.15 -20.80 -11.07
CA ALA A 127 0.24 -20.60 -11.46
C ALA A 127 1.21 -21.56 -10.76
N VAL A 128 0.84 -22.06 -9.58
CA VAL A 128 1.70 -22.87 -8.71
C VAL A 128 1.64 -24.34 -9.13
N ASP A 129 2.79 -24.95 -9.37
CA ASP A 129 2.84 -26.38 -9.69
C ASP A 129 2.69 -27.23 -8.42
N GLN A 130 1.47 -27.75 -8.23
CA GLN A 130 1.13 -28.57 -7.07
C GLN A 130 1.81 -29.94 -7.07
N ASN A 131 2.22 -30.46 -8.23
CA ASN A 131 2.86 -31.78 -8.33
C ASN A 131 4.31 -31.73 -7.85
N ILE A 132 4.98 -30.60 -8.03
CA ILE A 132 6.40 -30.42 -7.67
C ILE A 132 6.52 -29.87 -6.24
N TYR A 133 5.68 -28.90 -5.87
CA TYR A 133 5.84 -28.15 -4.62
C TYR A 133 4.83 -28.56 -3.53
N GLY A 134 3.85 -29.42 -3.83
CA GLY A 134 2.96 -30.00 -2.83
C GLY A 134 2.06 -28.99 -2.12
N THR A 135 1.99 -29.08 -0.79
CA THR A 135 0.97 -28.44 0.07
C THR A 135 1.41 -27.07 0.59
N THR A 136 1.81 -26.17 -0.30
CA THR A 136 2.25 -24.81 0.07
C THR A 136 1.07 -23.86 0.33
N VAL A 137 1.31 -22.79 1.08
CA VAL A 137 0.32 -21.71 1.30
C VAL A 137 -0.21 -21.15 -0.03
N ALA A 138 0.66 -21.04 -1.05
CA ALA A 138 0.27 -20.55 -2.37
C ALA A 138 -0.66 -21.52 -3.11
N ALA A 139 -0.43 -22.83 -2.99
CA ALA A 139 -1.23 -23.86 -3.63
C ALA A 139 -2.60 -24.05 -2.95
N TRP A 140 -2.65 -23.97 -1.62
CA TRP A 140 -3.84 -24.24 -0.81
C TRP A 140 -4.70 -23.01 -0.50
N TYR A 141 -4.41 -21.86 -1.11
CA TYR A 141 -5.05 -20.57 -0.82
C TYR A 141 -6.59 -20.62 -0.82
N ILE A 142 -7.21 -21.39 -1.73
CA ILE A 142 -8.68 -21.49 -1.84
C ILE A 142 -9.22 -22.64 -0.99
N SER A 143 -8.47 -23.74 -0.89
CA SER A 143 -8.94 -24.99 -0.31
C SER A 143 -8.79 -25.06 1.21
N GLU A 144 -7.81 -24.33 1.78
CA GLU A 144 -7.47 -24.39 3.20
C GLU A 144 -7.64 -23.01 3.86
N PRO A 145 -8.51 -22.87 4.87
CA PRO A 145 -8.76 -21.59 5.53
C PRO A 145 -7.53 -21.03 6.23
N LEU A 146 -6.62 -21.89 6.71
CA LEU A 146 -5.36 -21.45 7.33
C LEU A 146 -4.43 -20.80 6.29
N ALA A 147 -4.30 -21.38 5.10
CA ALA A 147 -3.49 -20.83 4.01
C ALA A 147 -4.05 -19.49 3.53
N PHE A 148 -5.38 -19.38 3.41
CA PHE A 148 -6.06 -18.11 3.13
C PHE A 148 -5.75 -17.08 4.23
N GLY A 149 -5.90 -17.44 5.50
CA GLY A 149 -5.66 -16.56 6.64
C GLY A 149 -4.22 -16.03 6.69
N LEU A 150 -3.22 -16.89 6.52
CA LEU A 150 -1.80 -16.49 6.47
C LEU A 150 -1.53 -15.53 5.31
N SER A 151 -2.05 -15.85 4.11
CA SER A 151 -1.91 -14.99 2.94
C SER A 151 -2.59 -13.63 3.15
N ALA A 152 -3.80 -13.62 3.73
CA ALA A 152 -4.52 -12.40 4.04
C ALA A 152 -3.77 -11.50 5.02
N LEU A 153 -3.25 -12.08 6.11
CA LEU A 153 -2.46 -11.34 7.10
C LEU A 153 -1.16 -10.80 6.48
N PHE A 154 -0.50 -11.56 5.61
CA PHE A 154 0.68 -11.12 4.88
C PHE A 154 0.39 -9.93 3.96
N VAL A 155 -0.70 -10.00 3.18
CA VAL A 155 -1.14 -8.89 2.30
C VAL A 155 -1.47 -7.67 3.14
N ILE A 156 -2.25 -7.81 4.21
CA ILE A 156 -2.58 -6.71 5.13
C ILE A 156 -1.29 -6.07 5.66
N ALA A 157 -0.39 -6.87 6.24
CA ALA A 157 0.86 -6.38 6.79
C ALA A 157 1.66 -5.63 5.71
N SER A 158 1.89 -6.24 4.54
CA SER A 158 2.69 -5.66 3.46
C SER A 158 2.15 -4.28 3.02
N PHE A 159 0.84 -4.18 2.81
CA PHE A 159 0.20 -2.95 2.36
C PHE A 159 0.19 -1.86 3.45
N PHE A 160 -0.10 -2.20 4.70
CA PHE A 160 -0.15 -1.22 5.81
C PHE A 160 1.25 -0.74 6.24
N TRP A 161 2.25 -1.62 6.25
CA TRP A 161 3.63 -1.21 6.55
C TRP A 161 4.21 -0.34 5.43
N SER A 162 3.88 -0.63 4.17
CA SER A 162 4.31 0.21 3.04
C SER A 162 3.60 1.58 3.03
N SER A 163 2.29 1.63 3.32
CA SER A 163 1.57 2.91 3.45
C SER A 163 2.06 3.75 4.64
N LEU A 164 2.55 3.11 5.71
CA LEU A 164 3.16 3.81 6.84
C LEU A 164 4.46 4.53 6.44
N ALA A 165 5.27 3.91 5.58
CA ALA A 165 6.48 4.52 5.05
C ALA A 165 6.18 5.80 4.25
N LEU A 166 5.07 5.81 3.50
CA LEU A 166 4.59 6.97 2.75
C LEU A 166 4.32 8.17 3.65
N LEU A 167 3.69 7.94 4.82
CA LEU A 167 3.47 9.00 5.81
C LEU A 167 4.80 9.61 6.27
N GLY A 168 5.83 8.79 6.51
CA GLY A 168 7.18 9.25 6.82
C GLY A 168 7.81 10.10 5.71
N MET A 169 7.63 9.69 4.44
CA MET A 169 8.14 10.42 3.26
C MET A 169 7.48 11.80 3.08
N THR A 170 6.26 11.99 3.56
CA THR A 170 5.56 13.29 3.52
C THR A 170 5.99 14.26 4.63
N ALA A 171 6.87 13.84 5.55
CA ALA A 171 7.33 14.71 6.63
C ALA A 171 8.10 15.93 6.12
N SER A 172 7.98 17.10 6.77
CA SER A 172 8.59 18.33 6.26
C SER A 172 10.12 18.41 6.44
N LYS A 173 10.68 17.68 7.40
CA LYS A 173 12.14 17.67 7.67
C LYS A 173 12.84 16.64 6.78
N MET A 174 13.90 17.06 6.09
CA MET A 174 14.75 16.20 5.26
C MET A 174 15.18 14.89 5.95
N PRO A 175 15.68 14.87 7.20
CA PRO A 175 16.07 13.61 7.85
C PRO A 175 14.88 12.65 8.07
N CYS A 176 13.67 13.18 8.33
CA CYS A 176 12.47 12.34 8.45
C CYS A 176 12.05 11.75 7.10
N LYS A 177 12.20 12.51 6.01
CA LYS A 177 11.94 11.99 4.65
C LYS A 177 12.90 10.87 4.30
N LEU A 178 14.20 11.07 4.56
CA LEU A 178 15.23 10.06 4.31
C LEU A 178 14.93 8.78 5.10
N LEU A 179 14.57 8.92 6.38
CA LEU A 179 14.18 7.78 7.21
C LEU A 179 12.94 7.07 6.64
N GLY A 180 11.96 7.81 6.10
CA GLY A 180 10.80 7.23 5.42
C GLY A 180 11.18 6.39 4.20
N TYR A 181 12.12 6.85 3.37
CA TYR A 181 12.64 6.07 2.23
C TYR A 181 13.38 4.82 2.69
N VAL A 182 14.30 4.95 3.67
CA VAL A 182 15.03 3.80 4.22
C VAL A 182 14.06 2.77 4.79
N PHE A 183 13.03 3.23 5.50
CA PHE A 183 11.98 2.39 6.05
C PHE A 183 11.17 1.69 4.95
N LEU A 184 10.82 2.39 3.85
CA LEU A 184 10.12 1.79 2.71
C LEU A 184 10.92 0.63 2.10
N PHE A 185 12.20 0.85 1.81
CA PHE A 185 13.05 -0.19 1.23
C PHE A 185 13.32 -1.34 2.18
N ALA A 186 13.44 -1.07 3.49
CA ALA A 186 13.55 -2.11 4.50
C ALA A 186 12.29 -2.98 4.57
N VAL A 187 11.10 -2.36 4.65
CA VAL A 187 9.82 -3.08 4.63
C VAL A 187 9.66 -3.89 3.35
N ALA A 188 10.03 -3.34 2.20
CA ALA A 188 9.94 -4.04 0.93
C ALA A 188 10.90 -5.24 0.84
N GLY A 189 12.18 -5.07 1.18
CA GLY A 189 13.17 -6.14 1.15
C GLY A 189 12.84 -7.25 2.15
N ILE A 190 12.53 -6.88 3.40
CA ILE A 190 12.12 -7.84 4.43
C ILE A 190 10.79 -8.52 4.04
N GLY A 191 9.84 -7.76 3.50
CA GLY A 191 8.56 -8.29 3.02
C GLY A 191 8.72 -9.30 1.89
N MET A 192 9.59 -9.02 0.92
CA MET A 192 9.90 -9.97 -0.16
C MET A 192 10.53 -11.26 0.38
N TRP A 193 11.49 -11.15 1.30
CA TRP A 193 12.16 -12.30 1.92
C TRP A 193 11.21 -13.14 2.79
N LEU A 194 10.41 -12.50 3.65
CA LEU A 194 9.44 -13.20 4.47
C LEU A 194 8.29 -13.78 3.65
N GLY A 195 7.87 -13.06 2.60
CA GLY A 195 6.85 -13.51 1.66
C GLY A 195 7.30 -14.75 0.89
N SER A 196 8.53 -14.78 0.39
CA SER A 196 9.04 -15.96 -0.31
C SER A 196 9.06 -17.18 0.63
N GLY A 197 9.55 -17.01 1.86
CA GLY A 197 9.57 -18.09 2.85
C GLY A 197 8.17 -18.57 3.25
N LEU A 198 7.22 -17.66 3.47
CA LEU A 198 5.85 -17.98 3.85
C LEU A 198 5.13 -18.80 2.77
N PHE A 199 5.22 -18.35 1.51
CA PHE A 199 4.47 -18.97 0.41
C PHE A 199 5.10 -20.26 -0.10
N MET A 200 6.37 -20.52 0.18
CA MET A 200 7.01 -21.82 -0.07
C MET A 200 6.77 -22.85 1.04
N SER A 201 6.39 -22.39 2.24
CA SER A 201 6.19 -23.27 3.39
C SER A 201 4.78 -23.85 3.42
N PRO A 202 4.57 -25.01 4.06
CA PRO A 202 3.24 -25.47 4.39
C PRO A 202 2.55 -24.52 5.37
N PRO A 203 1.20 -24.43 5.34
CA PRO A 203 0.44 -23.60 6.25
C PRO A 203 0.65 -24.08 7.70
N ALA A 204 1.26 -23.24 8.54
CA ALA A 204 1.59 -23.56 9.93
C ALA A 204 1.00 -22.53 10.91
N GLU A 205 0.36 -23.01 11.97
CA GLU A 205 -0.22 -22.17 13.03
C GLU A 205 0.83 -21.32 13.76
N ALA A 206 2.07 -21.80 13.86
CA ALA A 206 3.17 -21.06 14.48
C ALA A 206 3.43 -19.70 13.83
N ASN A 207 3.19 -19.58 12.51
CA ASN A 207 3.35 -18.33 11.78
C ASN A 207 2.17 -17.38 11.96
N LEU A 208 1.02 -17.90 12.36
CA LEU A 208 -0.24 -17.16 12.42
C LEU A 208 -0.18 -16.05 13.47
N ALA A 209 0.34 -16.35 14.66
CA ALA A 209 0.51 -15.36 15.72
C ALA A 209 1.42 -14.19 15.29
N LEU A 210 2.54 -14.49 14.62
CA LEU A 210 3.47 -13.48 14.11
C LEU A 210 2.78 -12.56 13.09
N TRP A 211 2.05 -13.14 12.13
CA TRP A 211 1.37 -12.35 11.09
C TRP A 211 0.18 -11.57 11.62
N ILE A 212 -0.55 -12.07 12.63
CA ILE A 212 -1.57 -11.30 13.35
C ILE A 212 -0.94 -10.08 13.99
N VAL A 213 0.15 -10.25 14.73
CA VAL A 213 0.82 -9.13 15.42
C VAL A 213 1.33 -8.11 14.41
N LEU A 214 1.97 -8.53 13.33
CA LEU A 214 2.46 -7.63 12.28
C LEU A 214 1.32 -6.88 11.56
N ALA A 215 0.22 -7.56 11.23
CA ALA A 215 -0.95 -6.93 10.61
C ALA A 215 -1.61 -5.93 11.55
N ALA A 216 -1.85 -6.32 12.81
CA ALA A 216 -2.46 -5.47 13.83
C ALA A 216 -1.61 -4.22 14.10
N LEU A 217 -0.28 -4.38 14.21
CA LEU A 217 0.64 -3.25 14.39
C LEU A 217 0.64 -2.31 13.18
N GLY A 218 0.68 -2.84 11.95
CA GLY A 218 0.61 -2.02 10.73
C GLY A 218 -0.65 -1.16 10.69
N ILE A 219 -1.82 -1.75 11.00
CA ILE A 219 -3.11 -1.04 11.06
C ILE A 219 -3.11 0.01 12.18
N ALA A 220 -2.68 -0.36 13.39
CA ALA A 220 -2.75 0.51 14.57
C ALA A 220 -1.79 1.70 14.51
N LEU A 221 -0.60 1.53 13.91
CA LEU A 221 0.40 2.59 13.80
C LEU A 221 0.02 3.66 12.78
N GLN A 222 -0.76 3.32 11.74
CA GLN A 222 -1.12 4.25 10.68
C GLN A 222 -1.85 5.53 11.18
N PRO A 223 -2.90 5.47 12.03
CA PRO A 223 -3.51 6.68 12.58
C PRO A 223 -2.58 7.44 13.53
N ILE A 224 -1.74 6.74 14.30
CA ILE A 224 -0.80 7.35 15.27
C ILE A 224 0.25 8.19 14.54
N VAL A 225 0.93 7.60 13.55
CA VAL A 225 1.92 8.30 12.72
C VAL A 225 1.24 9.43 11.96
N GLY A 226 0.07 9.16 11.38
CA GLY A 226 -0.72 10.14 10.66
C GLY A 226 -1.05 11.39 11.47
N PHE A 227 -1.45 11.22 12.74
CA PHE A 227 -1.72 12.30 13.67
C PHE A 227 -0.46 13.12 14.01
N CYS A 228 0.66 12.44 14.25
CA CYS A 228 1.95 13.08 14.52
C CYS A 228 2.44 13.93 13.34
N THR A 229 2.26 13.47 12.11
CA THR A 229 2.57 14.24 10.90
C THR A 229 1.59 15.38 10.64
N GLY A 230 0.28 15.15 10.81
CA GLY A 230 -0.78 16.13 10.55
C GLY A 230 -0.69 17.39 11.43
N ARG A 231 -0.39 17.23 12.73
CA ARG A 231 -0.19 18.37 13.66
C ARG A 231 0.96 19.30 13.25
N ARG A 232 1.99 18.78 12.56
CA ARG A 232 3.15 19.57 12.15
C ARG A 232 2.92 20.35 10.85
N ILE A 233 2.19 19.78 9.89
CA ILE A 233 1.86 20.46 8.63
C ILE A 233 1.00 21.71 8.91
N GLN A 234 0.01 21.60 9.80
CA GLN A 234 -0.82 22.75 10.19
C GLN A 234 -0.03 23.88 10.86
N ARG A 235 0.96 23.55 11.72
CA ARG A 235 1.83 24.56 12.36
C ARG A 235 2.68 25.33 11.34
N GLN A 236 3.12 24.68 10.27
CA GLN A 236 3.94 25.33 9.23
C GLN A 236 3.13 26.21 8.27
N LEU A 237 1.87 25.86 8.00
CA LEU A 237 0.95 26.72 7.23
C LEU A 237 0.51 27.94 8.04
N ALA A 238 0.54 27.87 9.37
CA ALA A 238 0.23 28.99 10.24
C ALA A 238 1.41 29.96 10.44
N SER A 239 2.65 29.56 10.09
CA SER A 239 3.85 30.38 10.22
C SER A 239 4.32 31.04 8.91
N LYS A 240 3.54 30.91 7.83
CA LYS A 240 3.74 31.59 6.54
C LYS A 240 2.63 32.61 6.33
#